data_AF-A0A7V4GFN4-F1
#
_entry.id   AF-A0A7V4GFN4-F1
#
_cell.length_a   1.000
_cell.length_b   1.000
_cell.length_c   1.000
_cell.angle_alpha   90.00
_cell.angle_beta   90.00
_cell.angle_gamma   90.00
#
_symmetry.space_group_name_H-M   'P 1'
#
loop_
_entity.id
_entity.type
_entity.pdbx_description
1 polymer ?
#
loop_
_entity_poly.entity_id
_entity_poly.type
_entity_poly.pdbx_seq_one_letter_code
_entity_poly.pdbx_strand_id
1 'polypeptide(L)'
;MPTGQPRPLIKWGVRLGAPLVLAGCAAGGYWYYSVNASSGQTVSAASFHTVGLKDLEITLKLNGELQAVESTDIASTVEGSTTIVEIVKEGTFVHKGDVLIVLDSAEIRQRIEDTTLDLQKAENDVVTARELREIQLSKNS
;
A
#
# COMPACT_ATOMS: atom_id res chain seq x y z
N MET A 1 -81.44 99.93 -20.36
CA MET A 1 -80.47 100.32 -21.40
C MET A 1 -79.11 99.71 -21.05
N PRO A 2 -78.33 99.26 -22.07
CA PRO A 2 -77.43 98.09 -22.04
C PRO A 2 -76.01 98.46 -21.54
N THR A 3 -75.10 97.52 -21.28
CA THR A 3 -74.13 96.98 -22.26
C THR A 3 -73.42 95.72 -21.73
N GLY A 4 -72.96 94.85 -22.64
CA GLY A 4 -72.32 93.57 -22.32
C GLY A 4 -70.82 93.45 -22.64
N GLN A 5 -70.27 92.29 -22.19
CA GLN A 5 -69.03 91.57 -22.59
C GLN A 5 -67.66 92.13 -22.15
N PRO A 6 -66.53 91.35 -22.16
CA PRO A 6 -66.29 89.88 -22.31
C PRO A 6 -65.30 89.24 -21.26
N ARG A 7 -65.00 87.94 -21.44
CA ARG A 7 -64.23 86.95 -20.60
C ARG A 7 -62.68 87.15 -20.64
N PRO A 8 -61.89 86.57 -19.70
CA PRO A 8 -61.30 85.22 -19.89
C PRO A 8 -61.23 84.38 -18.58
N LEU A 9 -61.74 83.14 -18.55
CA LEU A 9 -61.04 81.87 -18.81
C LEU A 9 -59.81 81.57 -17.90
N ILE A 10 -59.99 80.50 -17.09
CA ILE A 10 -58.98 79.60 -16.49
C ILE A 10 -58.35 80.04 -15.16
N LYS A 11 -58.78 79.40 -14.04
CA LYS A 11 -57.92 78.75 -13.01
C LYS A 11 -58.73 77.72 -12.18
N TRP A 12 -59.27 76.68 -12.83
CA TRP A 12 -59.99 75.57 -12.18
C TRP A 12 -59.15 74.29 -11.98
N GLY A 13 -57.83 74.33 -12.26
CA GLY A 13 -56.93 73.18 -12.07
C GLY A 13 -56.24 73.09 -10.70
N VAL A 14 -56.25 74.15 -9.89
CA VAL A 14 -55.40 74.25 -8.68
C VAL A 14 -56.10 73.78 -7.40
N ARG A 15 -57.43 73.68 -7.38
CA ARG A 15 -58.19 73.30 -6.17
C ARG A 15 -58.42 71.79 -5.98
N LEU A 16 -58.10 70.96 -6.99
CA LEU A 16 -58.24 69.50 -6.92
C LEU A 16 -56.91 68.74 -6.72
N GLY A 17 -55.76 69.40 -6.90
CA GLY A 17 -54.44 68.77 -6.78
C GLY A 17 -53.87 68.70 -5.36
N ALA A 18 -54.29 69.62 -4.47
CA ALA A 18 -53.77 69.71 -3.10
C ALA A 18 -53.97 68.45 -2.23
N PRO A 19 -55.13 67.76 -2.23
CA PRO A 19 -55.28 66.55 -1.42
C PRO A 19 -54.48 65.37 -1.98
N LEU A 20 -54.23 65.32 -3.30
CA LEU A 20 -53.46 64.24 -3.94
C LEU A 20 -51.98 64.30 -3.55
N VAL A 21 -51.39 65.50 -3.47
CA VAL A 21 -49.99 65.69 -3.07
C VAL A 21 -49.78 65.34 -1.60
N LEU A 22 -50.72 65.72 -0.73
CA LEU A 22 -50.64 65.44 0.70
C LEU A 22 -50.77 63.94 1.02
N ALA A 23 -51.66 63.24 0.31
CA ALA A 23 -51.78 61.79 0.40
C ALA A 23 -50.51 61.08 -0.14
N GLY A 24 -49.92 61.59 -1.22
CA GLY A 24 -48.67 61.09 -1.78
C GLY A 24 -47.48 61.23 -0.81
N CYS A 25 -47.36 62.38 -0.13
CA CYS A 25 -46.31 62.59 0.87
C CYS A 25 -46.51 61.73 2.14
N ALA A 26 -47.76 61.53 2.58
CA ALA A 26 -48.05 60.67 3.72
C ALA A 26 -47.75 59.19 3.39
N ALA A 27 -48.14 58.72 2.20
CA ALA A 27 -47.83 57.38 1.74
C ALA A 27 -46.32 57.17 1.53
N GLY A 28 -45.63 58.16 0.94
CA GLY A 28 -44.18 58.13 0.76
C GLY A 28 -43.42 58.14 2.09
N GLY A 29 -43.86 58.94 3.06
CA GLY A 29 -43.28 58.98 4.40
C GLY A 29 -43.51 57.69 5.19
N TYR A 30 -44.71 57.10 5.08
CA TYR A 30 -45.01 55.81 5.72
C TYR A 30 -44.21 54.67 5.09
N TRP A 31 -44.08 54.66 3.76
CA TRP A 31 -43.27 53.66 3.05
C TRP A 31 -41.79 53.78 3.43
N TYR A 32 -41.25 54.99 3.45
CA TYR A 32 -39.86 55.26 3.86
C TYR A 32 -39.59 54.80 5.30
N TYR A 33 -40.51 55.09 6.24
CA TYR A 33 -40.38 54.63 7.61
C TYR A 33 -40.48 53.10 7.72
N SER A 34 -41.38 52.46 6.96
CA SER A 34 -41.52 51.00 6.96
C SER A 34 -40.32 50.25 6.36
N VAL A 35 -39.66 50.84 5.36
CA VAL A 35 -38.48 50.25 4.72
C VAL A 35 -37.24 50.39 5.60
N ASN A 36 -37.14 51.48 6.37
CA ASN A 36 -36.03 51.70 7.30
C ASN A 36 -36.22 50.95 8.65
N ALA A 37 -37.45 50.61 9.03
CA ALA A 37 -37.78 49.86 10.25
C ALA A 37 -37.43 48.36 10.18
N SER A 38 -36.97 47.87 9.03
CA SER A 38 -36.63 46.46 8.81
C SER A 38 -35.10 46.24 8.70
N SER A 39 -34.31 47.03 9.43
CA SER A 39 -32.87 46.82 9.58
C SER A 39 -32.56 45.91 10.79
N GLY A 40 -33.25 44.77 10.86
CA GLY A 40 -32.84 43.65 11.71
C GLY A 40 -31.83 42.81 10.95
N GLN A 41 -30.59 42.72 11.43
CA GLN A 41 -29.55 41.84 10.89
C GLN A 41 -30.07 40.41 10.77
N THR A 42 -30.41 39.97 9.56
CA THR A 42 -30.57 38.55 9.25
C THR A 42 -29.18 37.93 9.23
N VAL A 43 -28.75 37.41 10.38
CA VAL A 43 -27.64 36.47 10.44
C VAL A 43 -28.11 35.26 9.63
N SER A 44 -27.57 35.11 8.42
CA SER A 44 -27.82 33.94 7.57
C SER A 44 -27.65 32.69 8.43
N ALA A 45 -28.67 31.82 8.46
CA ALA A 45 -28.72 30.64 9.30
C ALA A 45 -27.54 29.71 8.97
N ALA A 46 -26.41 29.91 9.65
CA ALA A 46 -25.31 28.98 9.62
C ALA A 46 -25.75 27.72 10.35
N SER A 47 -25.75 26.59 9.65
CA SER A 47 -26.07 25.29 10.21
C SER A 47 -24.97 24.87 11.18
N PHE A 48 -25.22 25.06 12.47
CA PHE A 48 -24.30 24.61 13.53
C PHE A 48 -24.64 23.16 13.90
N HIS A 49 -23.65 22.27 13.78
CA HIS A 49 -23.76 20.90 14.27
C HIS A 49 -22.93 20.75 15.55
N THR A 50 -23.51 20.10 16.55
CA THR A 50 -22.80 19.80 17.81
C THR A 50 -21.77 18.71 17.53
N VAL A 51 -20.49 19.03 17.78
CA VAL A 51 -19.39 18.06 17.74
C VAL A 51 -19.22 17.43 19.12
N GLY A 52 -19.11 16.11 19.16
CA GLY A 52 -18.83 15.34 20.37
C GLY A 52 -17.53 14.58 20.21
N LEU A 53 -16.77 14.43 21.30
CA LEU A 53 -15.61 13.55 21.35
C LEU A 53 -16.11 12.12 21.21
N LYS A 54 -15.68 11.45 20.14
CA LYS A 54 -15.95 10.05 19.86
C LYS A 54 -14.66 9.39 19.41
N ASP A 55 -14.45 8.15 19.82
CA ASP A 55 -13.30 7.37 19.40
C ASP A 55 -13.39 7.10 17.89
N LEU A 56 -12.39 7.57 17.16
CA LEU A 56 -12.24 7.36 15.73
C LEU A 56 -11.29 6.17 15.53
N GLU A 57 -11.87 5.01 15.21
CA GLU A 57 -11.08 3.83 14.85
C GLU A 57 -10.60 3.96 13.40
N ILE A 58 -9.30 4.15 13.22
CA ILE A 58 -8.67 4.23 11.90
C ILE A 58 -8.12 2.83 11.57
N THR A 59 -8.88 2.04 10.81
CA THR A 59 -8.43 0.74 10.32
C THR A 59 -7.70 0.91 8.98
N LEU A 60 -6.40 0.61 8.97
CA LEU A 60 -5.60 0.57 7.75
C LEU A 60 -5.61 -0.85 7.17
N LYS A 61 -6.14 -1.00 5.95
CA LYS A 61 -6.09 -2.27 5.22
C LYS A 61 -4.77 -2.35 4.45
N LEU A 62 -3.84 -3.14 4.97
CA LEU A 62 -2.57 -3.44 4.34
C LEU A 62 -2.76 -4.64 3.41
N ASN A 63 -2.55 -4.41 2.12
CA ASN A 63 -2.49 -5.49 1.14
C ASN A 63 -1.01 -5.89 1.00
N GLY A 64 -0.69 -7.14 1.33
CA GLY A 64 0.64 -7.71 1.18
C GLY A 64 0.55 -9.03 0.41
N GLU A 65 1.64 -9.38 -0.26
CA GLU A 65 1.76 -10.68 -0.92
C GLU A 65 2.32 -11.70 0.08
N LEU A 66 1.75 -12.91 0.09
CA LEU A 66 2.28 -14.01 0.88
C LEU A 66 3.49 -14.57 0.15
N GLN A 67 4.68 -14.38 0.72
CA GLN A 67 5.89 -15.05 0.27
C GLN A 67 6.24 -16.22 1.19
N ALA A 68 6.88 -17.24 0.62
CA ALA A 68 7.42 -18.35 1.39
C ALA A 68 8.44 -17.83 2.42
N VAL A 69 8.33 -18.29 3.67
CA VAL A 69 9.22 -17.86 4.76
C VAL A 69 10.67 -18.21 4.45
N GLU A 70 10.90 -19.39 3.86
CA GLU A 70 12.20 -19.84 3.36
C GLU A 70 11.98 -20.64 2.08
N SER A 71 12.73 -20.30 1.03
CA SER A 71 12.79 -21.05 -0.22
C SER A 71 14.22 -21.53 -0.42
N THR A 72 14.43 -22.82 -0.69
CA THR A 72 15.75 -23.39 -0.94
C THR A 72 15.71 -24.24 -2.19
N ASP A 73 16.50 -23.85 -3.19
CA ASP A 73 16.67 -24.62 -4.41
C ASP A 73 17.69 -25.73 -4.18
N ILE A 74 17.32 -26.97 -4.51
CA ILE A 74 18.18 -28.13 -4.36
C ILE A 74 18.80 -28.46 -5.72
N ALA A 75 20.10 -28.25 -5.83
CA ALA A 75 20.88 -28.62 -7.01
C ALA A 75 21.75 -29.85 -6.72
N SER A 76 21.96 -30.69 -7.73
CA SER A 76 22.91 -31.80 -7.62
C SER A 76 24.32 -31.27 -7.43
N THR A 77 24.98 -31.69 -6.35
CA THR A 77 26.39 -31.37 -6.06
C THR A 77 27.34 -32.43 -6.62
N VAL A 78 26.82 -33.47 -7.27
CA VAL A 78 27.63 -34.55 -7.82
C VAL A 78 28.28 -34.11 -9.12
N GLU A 79 29.61 -34.25 -9.22
CA GLU A 79 30.35 -34.00 -10.46
C GLU A 79 30.05 -35.11 -11.49
N GLY A 80 29.22 -34.80 -12.49
CA GLY A 80 28.88 -35.70 -13.60
C GLY A 80 27.38 -35.80 -13.86
N SER A 81 27.01 -36.45 -14.97
CA SER A 81 25.61 -36.74 -15.31
C SER A 81 25.17 -38.02 -14.61
N THR A 82 24.77 -37.94 -13.35
CA THR A 82 24.18 -39.08 -12.63
C THR A 82 22.70 -39.26 -12.95
N THR A 83 22.28 -40.49 -13.24
CA THR A 83 20.88 -40.84 -13.42
C THR A 83 20.12 -40.78 -12.09
N ILE A 84 18.93 -40.19 -12.10
CA ILE A 84 18.02 -40.17 -10.94
C ILE A 84 17.45 -41.58 -10.77
N VAL A 85 17.73 -42.21 -9.62
CA VAL A 85 17.26 -43.56 -9.28
C VAL A 85 15.86 -43.49 -8.66
N GLU A 86 15.65 -42.52 -7.78
CA GLU A 86 14.36 -42.32 -7.11
C GLU A 86 14.14 -40.82 -6.87
N ILE A 87 12.91 -40.37 -7.10
CA ILE A 87 12.47 -39.00 -6.87
C ILE A 87 11.16 -39.01 -6.11
N VAL A 88 11.06 -38.19 -5.06
CA VAL A 88 9.81 -38.02 -4.31
C VAL A 88 8.77 -37.33 -5.20
N LYS A 89 7.50 -37.70 -5.06
CA LYS A 89 6.40 -37.13 -5.84
C LYS A 89 6.28 -35.62 -5.63
N GLU A 90 5.93 -34.91 -6.69
CA GLU A 90 5.65 -33.48 -6.63
C GLU A 90 4.46 -33.19 -5.68
N GLY A 91 4.54 -32.10 -4.91
CA GLY A 91 3.48 -31.68 -3.98
C GLY A 91 3.47 -32.40 -2.63
N THR A 92 4.50 -33.17 -2.31
CA THR A 92 4.61 -33.88 -1.01
C THR A 92 5.23 -32.97 0.06
N PHE A 93 4.68 -32.96 1.27
CA PHE A 93 5.31 -32.29 2.42
C PHE A 93 6.49 -33.13 2.92
N VAL A 94 7.66 -32.52 3.00
CA VAL A 94 8.91 -33.18 3.40
C VAL A 94 9.51 -32.47 4.61
N HIS A 95 10.15 -33.23 5.50
CA HIS A 95 10.81 -32.72 6.68
C HIS A 95 12.31 -32.57 6.44
N LYS A 96 12.97 -31.79 7.30
CA LYS A 96 14.43 -31.62 7.23
C LYS A 96 15.11 -32.97 7.46
N GLY A 97 15.86 -33.43 6.45
CA GLY A 97 16.59 -34.70 6.48
C GLY A 97 15.97 -35.82 5.65
N ASP A 98 14.79 -35.59 5.06
CA ASP A 98 14.18 -36.55 4.15
C ASP A 98 14.97 -36.64 2.85
N VAL A 99 15.11 -37.86 2.32
CA VAL A 99 15.77 -38.12 1.05
C VAL A 99 14.83 -37.75 -0.09
N LEU A 100 15.17 -36.69 -0.83
CA LEU A 100 14.34 -36.16 -1.92
C LEU A 100 14.69 -36.79 -3.27
N ILE A 101 15.98 -37.05 -3.48
CA ILE A 101 16.54 -37.57 -4.72
C ILE A 101 17.65 -38.56 -4.36
N VAL A 102 17.58 -39.77 -4.91
CA VAL A 102 18.69 -40.71 -4.89
C VAL A 102 19.34 -40.70 -6.27
N LEU A 103 20.63 -40.35 -6.32
CA LEU A 103 21.43 -40.38 -7.54
C LEU A 103 22.20 -41.70 -7.62
N ASP A 104 22.34 -42.26 -8.82
CA ASP A 104 23.19 -43.42 -9.02
C ASP A 104 24.66 -43.06 -8.70
N SER A 105 25.27 -43.83 -7.82
CA SER A 105 26.61 -43.59 -7.27
C SER A 105 27.58 -44.73 -7.56
N ALA A 106 27.24 -45.65 -8.47
CA ALA A 106 28.09 -46.81 -8.79
C ALA A 106 29.52 -46.41 -9.20
N GLU A 107 29.67 -45.43 -10.11
CA GLU A 107 30.99 -44.98 -10.57
C GLU A 107 31.81 -44.29 -9.47
N ILE A 108 31.13 -43.51 -8.63
CA ILE A 108 31.78 -42.80 -7.50
C ILE A 108 32.26 -43.79 -6.45
N ARG A 109 31.45 -44.81 -6.13
CA ARG A 109 31.84 -45.88 -5.20
C ARG A 109 33.05 -46.63 -5.71
N GLN A 110 33.07 -46.98 -7.00
CA GLN A 110 34.21 -47.65 -7.60
C GLN A 110 35.49 -46.80 -7.51
N ARG A 111 35.40 -45.49 -7.81
CA ARG A 111 36.54 -44.58 -7.68
C ARG A 111 37.03 -44.47 -6.23
N ILE A 112 36.12 -44.45 -5.25
CA ILE A 112 36.48 -44.45 -3.83
C ILE A 112 37.21 -45.76 -3.48
N GLU A 113 36.69 -46.91 -3.91
CA GLU A 113 37.32 -48.21 -3.69
C GLU A 113 38.74 -48.25 -4.28
N ASP A 114 38.91 -47.85 -5.53
CA ASP A 114 40.23 -47.76 -6.18
C ASP A 114 41.19 -46.87 -5.38
N THR A 115 40.71 -45.68 -4.96
CA THR A 115 41.50 -44.74 -4.16
C THR A 115 41.89 -45.34 -2.80
N THR A 116 40.99 -46.09 -2.16
CA THR A 116 41.29 -46.75 -0.88
C THR A 116 42.28 -47.89 -1.03
N LEU A 117 42.22 -48.66 -2.12
CA LEU A 117 43.20 -49.71 -2.43
C LEU A 117 44.59 -49.11 -2.68
N ASP A 118 44.65 -48.01 -3.42
CA ASP A 118 45.90 -47.29 -3.66
C ASP A 118 46.50 -46.73 -2.37
N LEU A 119 45.67 -46.18 -1.48
CA LEU A 119 46.11 -45.72 -0.16
C LEU A 119 46.69 -46.87 0.66
N GLN A 120 45.97 -48.00 0.75
CA GLN A 120 46.44 -49.17 1.50
C GLN A 120 47.75 -49.72 0.94
N LYS A 121 47.91 -49.73 -0.39
CA LYS A 121 49.15 -50.13 -1.02
C LYS A 121 50.29 -49.19 -0.65
N ALA A 122 50.07 -47.88 -0.73
CA ALA A 122 51.07 -46.89 -0.35
C ALA A 122 51.46 -47.00 1.15
N GLU A 123 50.50 -47.29 2.03
CA GLU A 123 50.77 -47.51 3.45
C GLU A 123 51.64 -48.76 3.68
N ASN A 124 51.30 -49.88 3.03
CA ASN A 124 52.10 -51.10 3.09
C ASN A 124 53.52 -50.89 2.54
N ASP A 125 53.65 -50.13 1.45
CA ASP A 125 54.96 -49.78 0.87
C ASP A 125 55.80 -48.93 1.86
N VAL A 126 55.17 -48.01 2.59
CA VAL A 126 55.85 -47.24 3.64
C VAL A 126 56.27 -48.12 4.81
N VAL A 127 55.42 -49.06 5.24
CA VAL A 127 55.74 -49.99 6.34
C VAL A 127 56.92 -50.88 5.95
N THR A 128 56.87 -51.51 4.77
CA THR A 128 57.95 -52.37 4.28
C THR A 128 59.27 -51.59 4.11
N ALA A 129 59.22 -50.35 3.60
CA ALA A 129 60.41 -49.51 3.49
C ALA A 129 61.01 -49.16 4.87
N ARG A 130 60.18 -48.98 5.90
CA ARG A 130 60.64 -48.76 7.29
C ARG A 130 61.29 -50.00 7.88
N GLU A 131 60.68 -51.16 7.70
CA GLU A 131 61.23 -52.44 8.17
C GLU A 131 62.58 -52.75 7.53
N LEU A 132 62.70 -52.54 6.20
CA LEU A 132 63.96 -52.72 5.47
C LEU A 132 65.06 -51.77 5.97
N ARG A 133 64.70 -50.52 6.28
CA ARG A 133 65.64 -49.54 6.85
C ARG A 133 66.14 -49.98 8.22
N GLU A 134 65.27 -50.53 9.07
CA GLU A 134 65.63 -51.01 10.40
C GLU A 134 66.60 -52.21 10.32
N ILE A 135 66.35 -53.16 9.41
CA ILE A 135 67.25 -54.30 9.15
C ILE A 135 68.64 -53.83 8.67
N GLN A 136 68.71 -52.81 7.83
CA GLN A 136 69.99 -52.27 7.36
C GLN A 136 70.81 -51.64 8.49
N LEU A 137 70.15 -50.91 9.38
CA LEU A 137 70.81 -50.30 10.54
C LEU A 137 71.32 -51.36 11.52
N SER A 138 70.55 -52.42 11.78
CA SER A 138 70.97 -53.51 12.68
C SER A 138 72.11 -54.36 12.11
N LYS A 139 72.22 -54.47 10.78
CA LYS A 139 73.32 -55.21 10.12
C LYS A 139 74.66 -54.45 10.12
N ASN A 140 74.66 -53.16 10.43
CA ASN A 140 75.85 -52.31 10.41
C ASN A 140 76.30 -51.87 11.81
N SER A 141 75.88 -52.60 12.85
CA SER A 141 76.39 -52.56 14.23
C SER A 141 77.06 -53.88 14.57
#